data_AF-M0K7J3-F1
#
_entry.id   AF-M0K7J3-F1
#
_cell.length_a   1.000
_cell.length_b   1.000
_cell.length_c   1.000
_cell.angle_alpha   90.00
_cell.angle_beta   90.00
_cell.angle_gamma   90.00
#
_symmetry.space_group_name_H-M   'P 1'
#
loop_
_entity.id
_entity.type
_entity.pdbx_description
1 polymer ?
#
loop_
_entity_poly.entity_id
_entity_poly.type
_entity_poly.pdbx_seq_one_letter_code
_entity_poly.pdbx_strand_id
1 'polypeptide(L)'
;MPVNSDDELREILELDRVAVVGCSTSPSKDAHEIPKYLNEQGYEVIPVNPFADEIFGQKAYDSLSEIPGEIDIIDVFRPSDEVSDIVDAALERDDDAVIWLQLGIHDDEAVERAEAAGRRVVQDRCMKPTHQQLMA
;
A
#
# COMPACT_ATOMS: atom_id res chain seq x y z
N MET A 1 -8.39 8.54 -13.41
CA MET A 1 -7.07 8.39 -14.05
C MET A 1 -6.06 8.29 -12.92
N PRO A 2 -5.20 7.26 -12.93
CA PRO A 2 -4.28 7.02 -11.84
C PRO A 2 -3.41 8.25 -11.56
N VAL A 3 -3.08 8.45 -10.29
CA VAL A 3 -2.22 9.54 -9.85
C VAL A 3 -0.83 9.35 -10.44
N ASN A 4 -0.36 10.38 -11.15
CA ASN A 4 0.92 10.32 -11.87
C ASN A 4 1.72 11.64 -11.80
N SER A 5 1.15 12.73 -11.30
CA SER A 5 1.86 14.01 -11.17
C SER A 5 2.77 14.00 -9.93
N ASP A 6 3.93 14.64 -10.02
CA ASP A 6 4.88 14.71 -8.89
C ASP A 6 4.27 15.45 -7.68
N ASP A 7 3.37 16.41 -7.90
CA ASP A 7 2.73 17.18 -6.82
C ASP A 7 1.74 16.31 -6.03
N GLU A 8 0.84 15.58 -6.73
CA GLU A 8 -0.08 14.65 -6.06
C GLU A 8 0.67 13.50 -5.37
N LEU A 9 1.78 13.03 -5.96
CA LEU A 9 2.61 12.00 -5.35
C LEU A 9 3.30 12.49 -4.09
N ARG A 10 3.77 13.75 -4.05
CA ARG A 10 4.30 14.35 -2.80
C ARG A 10 3.22 14.43 -1.74
N GLU A 11 2.02 14.91 -2.08
CA GLU A 11 0.89 14.97 -1.13
C GLU A 11 0.54 13.60 -0.55
N ILE A 12 0.58 12.53 -1.37
CA ILE A 12 0.36 11.16 -0.87
C ILE A 12 1.52 10.71 0.01
N LEU A 13 2.76 11.00 -0.37
CA LEU A 13 3.95 10.60 0.40
C LEU A 13 4.13 11.38 1.71
N GLU A 14 3.44 12.50 1.90
CA GLU A 14 3.38 13.21 3.20
C GLU A 14 2.49 12.50 4.24
N LEU A 15 1.74 11.47 3.85
CA LEU A 15 0.95 10.65 4.76
C LEU A 15 1.83 9.65 5.53
N ASP A 16 1.34 9.12 6.66
CA ASP A 16 2.21 8.40 7.61
C ASP A 16 1.86 6.91 7.77
N ARG A 17 0.58 6.53 7.74
CA ARG A 17 0.12 5.19 8.15
C ARG A 17 -0.15 4.27 6.96
N VAL A 18 0.73 3.27 6.77
CA VAL A 18 0.77 2.45 5.55
C VAL A 18 0.49 0.99 5.87
N ALA A 19 -0.63 0.46 5.38
CA ALA A 19 -0.91 -0.96 5.41
C ALA A 19 -0.28 -1.67 4.21
N VAL A 20 0.58 -2.64 4.48
CA VAL A 20 1.34 -3.34 3.43
C VAL A 20 0.74 -4.72 3.18
N VAL A 21 -0.03 -4.85 2.10
CA VAL A 21 -0.70 -6.08 1.68
C VAL A 21 0.28 -7.02 1.00
N GLY A 22 0.54 -8.17 1.63
CA GLY A 22 1.56 -9.12 1.19
C GLY A 22 2.94 -8.85 1.81
N CYS A 23 3.00 -8.12 2.92
CA CYS A 23 4.24 -7.82 3.63
C CYS A 23 5.01 -9.11 3.97
N SER A 24 6.26 -9.21 3.53
CA SER A 24 7.06 -10.42 3.62
C SER A 24 7.95 -10.44 4.86
N THR A 25 8.15 -11.60 5.47
CA THR A 25 9.20 -11.83 6.49
C THR A 25 10.58 -12.06 5.89
N SER A 26 10.66 -12.33 4.58
CA SER A 26 11.90 -12.66 3.87
C SER A 26 12.62 -11.41 3.36
N PRO A 27 13.87 -11.14 3.82
CA PRO A 27 14.63 -9.94 3.44
C PRO A 27 15.05 -9.86 1.97
N SER A 28 14.94 -10.94 1.21
CA SER A 28 15.27 -10.97 -0.21
C SER A 28 14.10 -10.54 -1.11
N LYS A 29 12.92 -10.26 -0.54
CA LYS A 29 11.74 -9.82 -1.30
C LYS A 29 11.56 -8.31 -1.18
N ASP A 30 11.12 -7.69 -2.28
CA ASP A 30 10.76 -6.28 -2.33
C ASP A 30 9.64 -5.95 -1.33
N ALA A 31 8.69 -6.87 -1.15
CA ALA A 31 7.64 -6.82 -0.13
C ALA A 31 8.14 -6.87 1.33
N HIS A 32 9.45 -6.97 1.55
CA HIS A 32 10.09 -6.76 2.86
C HIS A 32 11.00 -5.54 2.83
N GLU A 33 11.81 -5.40 1.77
CA GLU A 33 12.80 -4.35 1.65
C GLU A 33 12.18 -2.95 1.60
N ILE A 34 11.13 -2.76 0.81
CA ILE A 34 10.46 -1.47 0.65
C ILE A 34 9.69 -1.07 1.92
N PRO A 35 8.85 -1.93 2.53
CA PRO A 35 8.23 -1.63 3.81
C PRO A 35 9.24 -1.33 4.93
N LYS A 36 10.36 -2.07 4.96
CA LYS A 36 11.43 -1.79 5.91
C LYS A 36 12.01 -0.39 5.71
N TYR A 37 12.26 0.00 4.47
CA TYR A 37 12.71 1.35 4.14
C TYR A 37 11.69 2.41 4.61
N LEU A 38 10.40 2.24 4.31
CA LEU A 38 9.36 3.17 4.75
C LEU A 38 9.34 3.30 6.28
N ASN A 39 9.40 2.19 7.00
CA ASN A 39 9.50 2.20 8.47
C ASN A 39 10.76 2.93 8.97
N GLU A 40 11.90 2.80 8.28
CA GLU A 40 13.13 3.56 8.57
C GLU A 40 13.03 5.05 8.24
N GLN A 41 12.12 5.45 7.32
CA GLN A 41 11.81 6.86 7.03
C GLN A 41 10.80 7.48 7.99
N GLY A 42 10.19 6.68 8.89
CA GLY A 42 9.28 7.16 9.93
C GLY A 42 7.80 6.87 9.68
N TYR A 43 7.44 6.20 8.58
CA TYR A 43 6.08 5.74 8.35
C TYR A 43 5.65 4.71 9.41
N GLU A 44 4.39 4.73 9.82
CA GLU A 44 3.77 3.65 10.59
C GLU A 44 3.39 2.51 9.65
N VAL A 45 4.30 1.55 9.48
CA VAL A 45 4.06 0.38 8.63
C VAL A 45 3.27 -0.69 9.37
N ILE A 46 2.10 -1.04 8.82
CA ILE A 46 1.19 -2.07 9.32
C ILE A 46 1.26 -3.29 8.39
N PRO A 47 1.89 -4.39 8.81
CA PRO A 47 2.01 -5.58 7.97
C PRO A 47 0.68 -6.30 7.81
N VAL A 48 0.32 -6.68 6.59
CA VAL A 48 -0.80 -7.59 6.31
C VAL A 48 -0.26 -8.86 5.67
N ASN A 49 -0.26 -9.94 6.45
CA ASN A 49 0.24 -11.26 6.06
C ASN A 49 -0.33 -12.35 6.99
N PRO A 50 -1.24 -13.22 6.52
CA PRO A 50 -1.88 -14.25 7.33
C PRO A 50 -0.96 -15.41 7.76
N PHE A 51 0.32 -15.38 7.36
CA PHE A 51 1.30 -16.42 7.66
C PHE A 51 2.38 -15.97 8.64
N ALA A 52 2.26 -14.78 9.23
CA ALA A 52 3.19 -14.24 10.20
C ALA A 52 2.43 -13.60 11.37
N ASP A 53 2.92 -13.76 12.59
CA ASP A 53 2.36 -13.07 13.76
C ASP A 53 2.89 -11.63 13.88
N GLU A 54 4.14 -11.42 13.46
CA GLU A 54 4.86 -10.15 13.64
C GLU A 54 5.86 -9.92 12.49
N ILE A 55 5.95 -8.68 12.01
CA ILE A 55 6.97 -8.20 11.07
C ILE A 55 7.45 -6.82 11.53
N PHE A 56 8.77 -6.60 11.55
CA PHE A 56 9.40 -5.35 12.04
C PHE A 56 9.07 -4.96 13.50
N GLY A 57 8.71 -5.93 14.35
CA GLY A 57 8.25 -5.64 15.71
C GLY A 57 6.79 -5.17 15.78
N GLN A 58 6.08 -5.17 14.66
CA GLN A 58 4.67 -4.80 14.55
C GLN A 58 3.82 -6.05 14.34
N LYS A 59 2.64 -6.09 14.97
CA LYS A 59 1.66 -7.16 14.75
C LYS A 59 1.32 -7.23 13.25
N ALA A 60 1.41 -8.42 12.67
CA ALA A 60 0.87 -8.67 11.33
C ALA A 60 -0.61 -9.05 11.44
N TYR A 61 -1.43 -8.47 10.56
CA TYR A 61 -2.86 -8.75 10.46
C TYR A 61 -3.13 -9.71 9.31
N ASP A 62 -4.20 -10.51 9.43
CA ASP A 62 -4.54 -11.49 8.39
C ASP A 62 -5.18 -10.82 7.17
N SER A 63 -5.82 -9.67 7.36
CA SER A 63 -6.48 -8.90 6.31
C SER A 63 -6.63 -7.42 6.66
N LEU A 64 -6.99 -6.61 5.66
CA LEU A 64 -7.23 -5.17 5.82
C LEU A 64 -8.35 -4.87 6.83
N SER A 65 -9.40 -5.69 6.91
CA SER A 65 -10.56 -5.44 7.78
C SER A 65 -10.25 -5.59 9.26
N GLU A 66 -9.16 -6.27 9.62
CA GLU A 66 -8.74 -6.45 11.02
C GLU A 66 -7.91 -5.28 11.55
N ILE A 67 -7.44 -4.39 10.68
CA ILE A 67 -6.59 -3.27 11.07
C ILE A 67 -7.44 -2.22 11.80
N PRO A 68 -7.12 -1.89 13.07
CA PRO A 68 -7.83 -0.88 13.82
C PRO A 68 -7.40 0.54 13.44
N GLY A 69 -8.37 1.45 13.45
CA GLY A 69 -8.17 2.86 13.10
C GLY A 69 -8.01 3.07 11.60
N GLU A 70 -7.79 4.33 11.23
CA GLU A 70 -7.70 4.77 9.84
C GLU A 70 -6.34 4.40 9.22
N ILE A 71 -6.35 4.04 7.94
CA ILE A 71 -5.15 3.81 7.13
C ILE A 71 -5.06 4.94 6.11
N ASP A 72 -3.87 5.47 5.88
CA ASP A 72 -3.66 6.51 4.88
C ASP A 72 -3.35 5.91 3.49
N ILE A 73 -2.54 4.85 3.47
CA ILE A 73 -2.09 4.19 2.23
C ILE A 73 -2.19 2.67 2.37
N ILE A 74 -2.76 2.02 1.35
CA ILE A 74 -2.75 0.57 1.17
C ILE A 74 -1.72 0.24 0.09
N ASP A 75 -0.54 -0.22 0.52
CA ASP A 75 0.59 -0.57 -0.35
C ASP A 75 0.56 -2.06 -0.71
N VAL A 76 0.34 -2.38 -1.99
CA VAL A 76 0.01 -3.72 -2.47
C VAL A 76 1.21 -4.38 -3.14
N PHE A 77 1.62 -5.52 -2.59
CA PHE A 77 2.66 -6.42 -3.12
C PHE A 77 2.11 -7.77 -3.60
N ARG A 78 0.79 -7.90 -3.71
CA ARG A 78 0.14 -9.12 -4.22
C ARG A 78 0.06 -9.10 -5.76
N PRO A 79 0.09 -10.26 -6.43
CA PRO A 79 -0.07 -10.37 -7.87
C PRO A 79 -1.30 -9.64 -8.42
N SER A 80 -1.24 -9.20 -9.67
CA SER A 80 -2.33 -8.49 -10.37
C SER A 80 -3.68 -9.21 -10.29
N ASP A 81 -3.70 -10.54 -10.35
CA ASP A 81 -4.93 -11.34 -10.27
C ASP A 81 -5.63 -11.30 -8.89
N GLU A 82 -4.95 -10.79 -7.87
CA GLU A 82 -5.52 -10.57 -6.52
C GLU A 82 -5.91 -9.10 -6.27
N VAL A 83 -5.59 -8.17 -7.18
CA VAL A 83 -5.83 -6.73 -6.98
C VAL A 83 -7.31 -6.41 -6.85
N SER A 84 -8.16 -7.05 -7.65
CA SER A 84 -9.61 -6.84 -7.59
C SER A 84 -10.19 -7.10 -6.20
N ASP A 85 -9.81 -8.21 -5.55
CA ASP A 85 -10.28 -8.54 -4.20
C ASP A 85 -9.72 -7.56 -3.14
N ILE A 86 -8.49 -7.09 -3.33
CA ILE A 86 -7.85 -6.12 -2.42
C ILE A 86 -8.52 -4.75 -2.54
N VAL A 87 -8.90 -4.34 -3.75
CA VAL A 87 -9.69 -3.13 -3.98
C VAL A 87 -11.05 -3.25 -3.30
N ASP A 88 -11.73 -4.39 -3.40
CA ASP A 88 -12.99 -4.61 -2.67
C ASP A 88 -12.81 -4.46 -1.16
N ALA A 89 -11.81 -5.13 -0.59
CA ALA A 89 -11.51 -5.02 0.84
C ALA A 89 -11.13 -3.58 1.25
N ALA A 90 -10.47 -2.82 0.39
CA ALA A 90 -10.16 -1.41 0.63
C ALA A 90 -11.42 -0.53 0.62
N LEU A 91 -12.34 -0.78 -0.31
CA LEU A 91 -13.60 -0.04 -0.44
C LEU A 91 -14.62 -0.37 0.65
N GLU A 92 -14.50 -1.53 1.30
CA GLU A 92 -15.30 -1.90 2.47
C GLU A 92 -14.88 -1.16 3.76
N ARG A 93 -13.71 -0.51 3.77
CA ARG A 93 -13.25 0.30 4.91
C ARG A 93 -13.86 1.70 4.90
N ASP A 94 -14.04 2.23 6.09
CA ASP A 94 -14.62 3.57 6.31
C ASP A 94 -13.62 4.73 6.11
N ASP A 95 -12.31 4.45 6.06
CA ASP A 95 -11.27 5.45 5.77
C ASP A 95 -11.11 5.68 4.26
N ASP A 96 -10.52 6.80 3.82
CA ASP A 96 -10.30 7.17 2.41
C ASP A 96 -8.89 6.81 1.89
N ALA A 97 -8.34 5.69 2.39
CA ALA A 97 -6.99 5.24 2.07
C ALA A 97 -6.67 5.26 0.56
N VAL A 98 -5.48 5.76 0.22
CA VAL A 98 -4.91 5.73 -1.13
C VAL A 98 -4.48 4.30 -1.45
N ILE A 99 -4.87 3.79 -2.60
CA ILE A 99 -4.44 2.45 -3.05
C ILE A 99 -3.17 2.60 -3.87
N TRP A 100 -2.09 1.95 -3.47
CA TRP A 100 -0.81 1.99 -4.15
C TRP A 100 -0.42 0.59 -4.64
N LEU A 101 -0.47 0.38 -5.96
CA LEU A 101 -0.04 -0.87 -6.59
C LEU A 101 1.45 -0.77 -6.95
N GLN A 102 2.26 -1.66 -6.37
CA GLN A 102 3.71 -1.65 -6.58
C GLN A 102 4.07 -1.98 -8.03
N LEU A 103 5.35 -1.78 -8.37
CA LEU A 103 5.86 -2.00 -9.72
C LEU A 103 5.52 -3.40 -10.25
N GLY A 104 4.97 -3.46 -11.46
CA GLY A 104 4.50 -4.67 -12.12
C GLY A 104 3.08 -5.10 -11.76
N ILE A 105 2.44 -4.47 -10.77
CA ILE A 105 1.08 -4.79 -10.32
C ILE A 105 0.10 -3.78 -10.92
N HIS A 106 -0.91 -4.32 -11.59
CA HIS A 106 -1.92 -3.55 -12.33
C HIS A 106 -3.22 -4.34 -12.51
N ASP A 107 -4.34 -3.63 -12.50
CA ASP A 107 -5.69 -4.12 -12.83
C ASP A 107 -6.57 -2.91 -13.18
N ASP A 108 -6.69 -2.60 -14.47
CA ASP A 108 -7.39 -1.39 -14.91
C ASP A 108 -8.87 -1.35 -14.49
N GLU A 109 -9.56 -2.50 -14.46
CA GLU A 109 -10.97 -2.57 -14.05
C GLU A 109 -11.12 -2.29 -12.55
N ALA A 110 -10.25 -2.88 -11.73
CA ALA A 110 -10.25 -2.63 -10.29
C ALA A 110 -9.88 -1.17 -9.99
N VAL A 111 -8.92 -0.59 -10.72
CA VAL A 111 -8.54 0.83 -10.58
C VAL A 111 -9.70 1.76 -10.95
N GLU A 112 -10.37 1.54 -12.09
CA GLU A 112 -11.53 2.34 -12.49
C GLU A 112 -12.64 2.29 -11.44
N ARG A 113 -12.88 1.12 -10.84
CA ARG A 113 -13.86 0.97 -9.75
C ARG A 113 -13.46 1.75 -8.50
N ALA A 114 -12.20 1.66 -8.07
CA ALA A 114 -11.71 2.41 -6.92
C ALA A 114 -11.83 3.93 -7.13
N GLU A 115 -11.48 4.41 -8.32
CA GLU A 115 -11.62 5.83 -8.69
C GLU A 115 -13.08 6.27 -8.73
N ALA A 116 -13.98 5.44 -9.28
CA ALA A 116 -15.41 5.71 -9.30
C ALA A 116 -16.02 5.79 -7.88
N ALA A 117 -15.41 5.11 -6.91
CA ALA A 117 -15.74 5.20 -5.50
C ALA A 117 -15.04 6.38 -4.77
N GLY A 118 -14.29 7.21 -5.49
CA GLY A 118 -13.63 8.40 -4.95
C GLY A 118 -12.22 8.16 -4.38
N ARG A 119 -11.66 6.96 -4.55
CA ARG A 119 -10.29 6.66 -4.07
C ARG A 119 -9.25 7.20 -5.02
N ARG A 120 -8.15 7.69 -4.44
CA ARG A 120 -6.90 7.95 -5.18
C ARG A 120 -6.18 6.63 -5.38
N VAL A 121 -5.67 6.40 -6.59
CA VAL A 121 -4.94 5.19 -6.93
C VAL A 121 -3.63 5.54 -7.61
N VAL A 122 -2.54 4.94 -7.14
CA VAL A 122 -1.24 4.92 -7.82
C VAL A 122 -1.03 3.50 -8.35
N GLN A 123 -0.67 3.35 -9.62
CA GLN A 123 -0.52 2.05 -10.27
C GLN A 123 0.86 1.90 -10.92
N ASP A 124 1.40 0.67 -10.91
CA ASP A 124 2.67 0.28 -11.54
C ASP A 124 3.84 1.17 -11.09
N ARG A 125 3.92 1.47 -9.79
CA ARG A 125 4.93 2.39 -9.25
C ARG A 125 5.46 1.92 -7.92
N CYS A 126 6.76 2.05 -7.70
CA CYS A 126 7.37 1.64 -6.43
C CYS A 126 7.45 2.83 -5.45
N MET A 127 6.99 2.67 -4.21
CA MET A 127 7.02 3.74 -3.19
C MET A 127 8.46 4.18 -2.87
N LYS A 128 9.40 3.25 -2.65
CA LYS A 128 10.78 3.59 -2.25
C LYS A 128 11.52 4.54 -3.23
N PRO A 129 11.69 4.23 -4.53
CA PRO A 129 12.35 5.15 -5.45
C PRO A 129 11.55 6.44 -5.65
N THR A 130 10.22 6.39 -5.59
CA THR A 130 9.38 7.59 -5.70
C THR A 130 9.60 8.52 -4.50
N HIS A 131 9.61 7.97 -3.29
CA HIS A 131 9.93 8.68 -2.05
C HIS A 131 11.34 9.27 -2.10
N GLN A 132 12.35 8.48 -2.48
CA GLN A 132 13.73 8.97 -2.63
C GLN A 132 13.88 10.11 -3.65
N GLN A 133 13.05 10.12 -4.70
CA GLN A 133 13.06 11.17 -5.70
C GLN A 133 12.36 12.44 -5.23
N LEU A 134 11.24 12.31 -4.51
CA LEU A 134 10.31 13.41 -4.27
C LEU A 134 10.38 14.01 -2.86
N MET A 135 10.89 13.25 -1.87
CA MET A 135 10.91 13.60 -0.44
C MET A 135 12.34 13.79 0.13
N ALA A 136 13.37 13.72 -0.73
CA ALA A 136 14.78 13.90 -0.35
C ALA A 136 15.22 15.37 -0.30
#